data_AF-A0AAN6XZR2-F1
#
_entry.id   AF-A0AAN6XZR2-F1
#
_cell.length_a   1.000
_cell.length_b   1.000
_cell.length_c   1.000
_cell.angle_alpha   90.00
_cell.angle_beta   90.00
_cell.angle_gamma   90.00
#
_symmetry.space_group_name_H-M   'P 1'
#
loop_
_entity.id
_entity.type
_entity.pdbx_description
1 polymer ?
#
loop_
_entity_poly.entity_id
_entity_poly.type
_entity_poly.pdbx_seq_one_letter_code
_entity_poly.pdbx_strand_id
1 'polypeptide(L)'
;PLAHCTHPEFKDRSDLDKHIEAEHGNIYICIFEFAGCRSTFSNKDVWKKHVASEHLLHDYYVCNELHPATQDQSMAFRGKDLYTRHVLSAHMGAIPPDTPEWASRLQRLLLSASKEKLPQRVRELGCPGKRCDHWRLLGYHLWDHHMDHIARHLEASQPVHFGGPGDQSFVKWASDPNVGIIRPSGKSGYELNPVLGLDSESERWPPAPSGLQ
;
A
#
# COMPACT_ATOMS: atom_id res chain seq x y z
N PRO A 1 11.06 10.19 24.31
CA PRO A 1 10.50 10.84 25.51
C PRO A 1 8.97 10.91 25.37
N LEU A 2 8.26 9.91 25.90
CA LEU A 2 6.80 9.96 25.95
C LEU A 2 6.43 11.02 26.99
N ALA A 3 5.67 12.03 26.56
CA ALA A 3 5.12 13.03 27.45
C ALA A 3 4.16 12.33 28.41
N HIS A 4 4.49 12.34 29.71
CA HIS A 4 3.49 12.04 30.73
C HIS A 4 2.36 13.05 30.56
N CYS A 5 1.14 12.58 30.29
CA CYS A 5 -0.01 13.46 30.17
C CYS A 5 -0.24 14.14 31.52
N THR A 6 -0.13 15.47 31.54
CA THR A 6 -0.22 16.30 32.74
C THR A 6 -1.66 16.65 33.13
N HIS A 7 -2.64 15.93 32.57
CA HIS A 7 -4.05 16.22 32.86
C HIS A 7 -4.36 15.90 34.34
N PRO A 8 -5.01 16.81 35.09
CA PRO A 8 -5.42 16.56 36.46
C PRO A 8 -6.47 15.43 36.54
N GLU A 9 -6.73 14.93 37.75
CA GLU A 9 -7.63 13.80 38.01
C GLU A 9 -8.99 13.95 37.31
N PHE A 10 -9.46 12.87 36.69
CA PHE A 10 -10.75 12.83 36.01
C PHE A 10 -11.89 12.65 37.02
N LYS A 11 -12.99 13.36 36.80
CA LYS A 11 -14.17 13.32 37.68
C LYS A 11 -14.83 11.94 37.70
N ASP A 12 -14.83 11.27 36.56
CA ASP A 12 -15.38 9.93 36.41
C ASP A 12 -14.72 9.21 35.22
N ARG A 13 -14.96 7.89 35.14
CA ARG A 13 -14.37 7.04 34.11
C ARG A 13 -14.81 7.43 32.70
N SER A 14 -16.00 8.04 32.56
CA SER A 14 -16.50 8.50 31.26
C SER A 14 -15.74 9.73 30.75
N ASP A 15 -15.36 10.64 31.64
CA ASP A 15 -14.47 11.77 31.32
C ASP A 15 -13.03 11.31 31.00
N LEU A 16 -12.52 10.31 31.72
CA LEU A 16 -11.23 9.68 31.39
C LEU A 16 -11.26 9.03 30.00
N ASP A 17 -12.29 8.24 29.70
CA ASP A 17 -12.42 7.57 28.40
C ASP A 17 -12.51 8.59 27.25
N LYS A 18 -13.24 9.70 27.43
CA LYS A 18 -13.29 10.80 26.46
C LYS A 18 -11.95 11.50 26.28
N HIS A 19 -11.21 11.74 27.36
CA HIS A 19 -9.89 12.34 27.28
C HIS A 19 -8.89 11.40 26.60
N ILE A 20 -8.90 10.11 26.94
CA ILE A 20 -8.06 9.12 26.27
C ILE A 20 -8.43 9.08 24.79
N GLU A 21 -9.71 9.09 24.43
CA GLU A 21 -10.13 9.08 23.02
C GLU A 21 -9.77 10.37 22.27
N ALA A 22 -9.78 11.53 22.94
CA ALA A 22 -9.46 12.83 22.33
C ALA A 22 -7.96 13.11 22.25
N GLU A 23 -7.22 12.91 23.34
CA GLU A 23 -5.83 13.32 23.52
C GLU A 23 -4.84 12.17 23.35
N HIS A 24 -5.31 10.93 23.51
CA HIS A 24 -4.53 9.71 23.35
C HIS A 24 -5.12 8.75 22.32
N GLY A 25 -6.19 9.16 21.61
CA GLY A 25 -6.92 8.25 20.74
C GLY A 25 -6.11 7.85 19.52
N ASN A 26 -5.26 8.76 19.02
CA ASN A 26 -4.50 8.58 17.78
C ASN A 26 -3.27 7.65 17.91
N ILE A 27 -3.43 6.49 18.56
CA ILE A 27 -2.37 5.50 18.74
C ILE A 27 -2.02 4.78 17.43
N TYR A 28 -2.95 4.71 16.48
CA TYR A 28 -2.73 4.02 15.21
C TYR A 28 -2.10 4.97 14.20
N ILE A 29 -0.77 5.04 14.22
CA ILE A 29 0.01 5.74 13.19
C ILE A 29 0.12 4.88 11.92
N CYS A 30 0.06 5.51 10.75
CA CYS A 30 0.25 4.79 9.48
C CYS A 30 1.62 4.10 9.44
N ILE A 31 1.67 2.84 9.01
CA ILE A 31 2.94 2.08 8.90
C ILE A 31 3.89 2.67 7.85
N PHE A 32 3.39 3.53 6.95
CA PHE A 32 4.18 4.27 5.95
C PHE A 32 4.52 5.70 6.40
N GLU A 33 4.43 6.02 7.70
CA GLU A 33 4.80 7.33 8.24
C GLU A 33 6.25 7.72 7.94
N PHE A 34 7.17 6.76 8.03
CA PHE A 34 8.57 6.93 7.65
C PHE A 34 8.79 7.30 6.16
N ALA A 35 7.80 7.02 5.31
CA ALA A 35 7.80 7.34 3.88
C ALA A 35 6.99 8.60 3.53
N GLY A 36 6.43 9.27 4.56
CA GLY A 36 5.71 10.54 4.41
C GLY A 36 4.21 10.49 4.67
N CYS A 37 3.61 9.33 5.00
CA CYS A 37 2.19 9.26 5.35
C CYS A 37 1.92 9.71 6.79
N ARG A 38 1.34 10.90 6.98
CA ARG A 38 1.11 11.47 8.33
C ARG A 38 -0.25 11.11 8.93
N SER A 39 -0.97 10.14 8.36
CA SER A 39 -2.30 9.77 8.84
C SER A 39 -2.23 9.01 10.16
N THR A 40 -3.06 9.43 11.11
CA THR A 40 -3.22 8.81 12.43
C THR A 40 -4.69 8.53 12.70
N PHE A 41 -4.97 7.47 13.45
CA PHE A 41 -6.34 7.00 13.67
C PHE A 41 -6.55 6.58 15.11
N SER A 42 -7.79 6.69 15.57
CA SER A 42 -8.25 6.15 16.85
C SER A 42 -8.88 4.77 16.77
N ASN A 43 -9.19 4.31 15.55
CA ASN A 43 -9.82 3.03 15.32
C ASN A 43 -8.93 2.13 14.43
N LYS A 44 -8.73 0.90 14.89
CA LYS A 44 -7.92 -0.13 14.24
C LYS A 44 -8.43 -0.51 12.85
N ASP A 45 -9.73 -0.65 12.66
CA ASP A 45 -10.33 -1.05 11.38
C ASP A 45 -10.20 0.08 10.36
N VAL A 46 -10.38 1.34 10.78
CA VAL A 46 -10.16 2.52 9.92
C VAL A 46 -8.68 2.61 9.51
N TRP A 47 -7.76 2.39 10.46
CA TRP A 47 -6.33 2.35 10.18
C TRP A 47 -5.96 1.25 9.17
N LYS A 48 -6.42 0.01 9.39
CA LYS A 48 -6.19 -1.09 8.44
C LYS A 48 -6.75 -0.78 7.06
N LYS A 49 -7.97 -0.24 7.01
CA LYS A 49 -8.64 0.14 5.76
C LYS A 49 -7.85 1.22 5.03
N HIS A 50 -7.37 2.24 5.73
CA HIS A 50 -6.50 3.28 5.16
C HIS A 50 -5.25 2.67 4.55
N VAL A 51 -4.54 1.81 5.28
CA VAL A 51 -3.32 1.19 4.74
C VAL A 51 -3.62 0.37 3.49
N ALA A 52 -4.72 -0.40 3.52
CA ALA A 52 -5.14 -1.20 2.38
C ALA A 52 -5.56 -0.38 1.15
N SER A 53 -6.29 0.73 1.33
CA SER A 53 -6.82 1.55 0.24
C SER A 53 -5.79 2.51 -0.32
N GLU A 54 -5.02 3.15 0.55
CA GLU A 54 -4.12 4.23 0.15
C GLU A 54 -2.76 3.70 -0.32
N HIS A 55 -2.28 2.60 0.27
CA HIS A 55 -0.90 2.14 0.04
C HIS A 55 -0.79 0.76 -0.61
N LEU A 56 -1.71 -0.17 -0.35
CA LEU A 56 -1.59 -1.55 -0.83
C LEU A 56 -2.37 -1.89 -2.09
N LEU A 57 -3.30 -1.04 -2.54
CA LEU A 57 -4.15 -1.28 -3.71
C LEU A 57 -4.63 -2.73 -3.84
N HIS A 58 -5.69 -3.07 -3.10
CA HIS A 58 -6.17 -4.45 -2.95
C HIS A 58 -6.31 -5.22 -4.27
N ASP A 59 -6.63 -4.55 -5.38
CA ASP A 59 -6.59 -5.09 -6.73
C ASP A 59 -5.93 -4.07 -7.69
N TYR A 60 -4.96 -4.51 -8.48
CA TYR A 60 -4.48 -3.78 -9.66
C TYR A 60 -4.66 -4.64 -10.92
N TYR A 61 -4.81 -3.98 -12.06
CA TYR A 61 -5.04 -4.58 -13.38
C TYR A 61 -3.77 -4.43 -14.21
N VAL A 62 -3.22 -5.55 -14.70
CA VAL A 62 -2.05 -5.53 -15.57
C VAL A 62 -2.46 -5.76 -17.03
N CYS A 63 -2.03 -4.86 -17.91
CA CYS A 63 -2.01 -5.05 -19.35
C CYS A 63 -0.70 -5.72 -19.75
N ASN A 64 -0.77 -6.90 -20.36
CA ASN A 64 0.39 -7.65 -20.87
C ASN A 64 0.53 -7.53 -22.40
N GLU A 65 -0.30 -6.70 -23.03
CA GLU A 65 -0.26 -6.48 -24.47
C GLU A 65 0.82 -5.47 -24.82
N LEU A 66 1.43 -5.64 -26.00
CA LEU A 66 2.50 -4.76 -26.47
C LEU A 66 1.93 -3.37 -26.76
N HIS A 67 2.42 -2.35 -26.06
CA HIS A 67 1.93 -0.99 -26.25
C HIS A 67 2.32 -0.47 -27.64
N PRO A 68 1.37 -0.06 -28.50
CA PRO A 68 1.69 0.33 -29.87
C PRO A 68 2.61 1.56 -29.95
N ALA A 69 2.53 2.47 -28.98
CA ALA A 69 3.36 3.68 -28.96
C ALA A 69 4.71 3.53 -28.25
N THR A 70 4.86 2.57 -27.32
CA THR A 70 6.07 2.51 -26.45
C THR A 70 6.78 1.18 -26.47
N GLN A 71 6.21 0.18 -27.16
CA GLN A 71 6.71 -1.20 -27.27
C GLN A 71 6.99 -1.91 -25.92
N ASP A 72 6.50 -1.34 -24.82
CA ASP A 72 6.53 -1.93 -23.49
C ASP A 72 5.45 -3.01 -23.37
N GLN A 73 5.76 -4.09 -22.65
CA GLN A 73 4.89 -5.27 -22.50
C GLN A 73 4.12 -5.30 -21.18
N SER A 74 4.29 -4.32 -20.28
CA SER A 74 3.60 -4.37 -18.99
C SER A 74 3.21 -2.99 -18.47
N MET A 75 1.90 -2.70 -18.48
CA MET A 75 1.33 -1.52 -17.83
C MET A 75 0.35 -1.92 -16.74
N ALA A 76 0.57 -1.46 -15.50
CA ALA A 76 -0.34 -1.70 -14.38
C ALA A 76 -1.25 -0.50 -14.08
N PHE A 77 -2.50 -0.79 -13.69
CA PHE A 77 -3.55 0.19 -13.43
C PHE A 77 -4.23 -0.08 -12.08
N ARG A 78 -4.49 0.97 -11.32
CA ARG A 78 -5.14 0.92 -9.98
C ARG A 78 -6.61 0.46 -10.00
N GLY A 79 -7.27 0.53 -11.15
CA GLY A 79 -8.72 0.33 -11.25
C GLY A 79 -9.14 -0.25 -12.60
N LYS A 80 -10.29 -0.94 -12.59
CA LYS A 80 -10.87 -1.53 -13.80
C LYS A 80 -11.19 -0.45 -14.82
N ASP A 81 -11.67 0.70 -14.38
CA ASP A 81 -12.04 1.85 -15.20
C ASP A 81 -10.82 2.44 -15.93
N LEU A 82 -9.70 2.62 -15.23
CA LEU A 82 -8.43 3.07 -15.81
C LEU A 82 -7.91 2.06 -16.83
N TYR A 83 -7.90 0.77 -16.46
CA TYR A 83 -7.50 -0.31 -17.36
C TYR A 83 -8.40 -0.38 -18.60
N THR A 84 -9.71 -0.29 -18.42
CA THR A 84 -10.68 -0.35 -19.53
C THR A 84 -10.46 0.82 -20.48
N ARG A 85 -10.25 2.03 -19.95
CA ARG A 85 -9.95 3.22 -20.76
C ARG A 85 -8.67 3.04 -21.58
N HIS A 86 -7.62 2.53 -20.96
CA HIS A 86 -6.35 2.21 -21.62
C HIS A 86 -6.53 1.18 -22.74
N VAL A 87 -7.21 0.07 -22.46
CA VAL A 87 -7.46 -0.98 -23.46
C VAL A 87 -8.22 -0.43 -24.65
N LEU A 88 -9.26 0.36 -24.38
CA LEU A 88 -10.06 1.01 -25.41
C LEU A 88 -9.23 1.96 -26.29
N SER A 89 -8.37 2.78 -25.69
CA SER A 89 -7.56 3.75 -26.43
C SER A 89 -6.37 3.11 -27.17
N ALA A 90 -5.65 2.20 -26.52
CA ALA A 90 -4.39 1.66 -27.03
C ALA A 90 -4.57 0.42 -27.91
N HIS A 91 -5.54 -0.45 -27.62
CA HIS A 91 -5.64 -1.76 -28.26
C HIS A 91 -6.88 -1.95 -29.14
N MET A 92 -7.91 -1.12 -28.96
CA MET A 92 -9.19 -1.27 -29.67
C MET A 92 -9.36 -0.28 -30.84
N GLY A 93 -8.52 0.74 -30.97
CA GLY A 93 -8.69 1.81 -31.98
C GLY A 93 -8.68 1.36 -33.45
N ALA A 94 -8.16 0.17 -33.74
CA ALA A 94 -8.14 -0.41 -35.09
C ALA A 94 -9.41 -1.22 -35.44
N ILE A 95 -10.30 -1.49 -34.48
CA ILE A 95 -11.53 -2.27 -34.69
C ILE A 95 -12.74 -1.34 -34.58
N PRO A 96 -13.69 -1.39 -35.53
CA PRO A 96 -14.92 -0.61 -35.44
C PRO A 96 -15.71 -0.94 -34.15
N PRO A 97 -16.16 0.07 -33.39
CA PRO A 97 -16.92 -0.13 -32.17
C PRO A 97 -18.23 -0.86 -32.43
N ASP A 98 -18.77 -1.52 -31.39
CA ASP A 98 -20.05 -2.24 -31.40
C ASP A 98 -20.16 -3.41 -32.39
N THR A 99 -19.03 -3.86 -32.95
CA THR A 99 -18.97 -5.10 -33.75
C THR A 99 -18.81 -6.34 -32.86
N PRO A 100 -19.23 -7.53 -33.32
CA PRO A 100 -19.00 -8.78 -32.58
C PRO A 100 -17.51 -9.06 -32.34
N GLU A 101 -16.64 -8.66 -33.28
CA GLU A 101 -15.19 -8.78 -33.15
C GLU A 101 -14.64 -7.84 -32.06
N TRP A 102 -15.12 -6.59 -32.03
CA TRP A 102 -14.79 -5.63 -30.99
C TRP A 102 -15.19 -6.13 -29.59
N ALA A 103 -16.44 -6.60 -29.45
CA ALA A 103 -16.93 -7.12 -28.18
C ALA A 103 -16.11 -8.34 -27.71
N SER A 104 -15.80 -9.26 -28.63
CA SER A 104 -15.00 -10.46 -28.34
C SER A 104 -13.57 -10.12 -27.92
N ARG A 105 -12.92 -9.16 -28.59
CA ARG A 105 -11.56 -8.74 -28.25
C ARG A 105 -11.51 -8.00 -26.91
N LEU A 106 -12.44 -7.07 -26.67
CA LEU A 106 -12.53 -6.37 -25.40
C LEU A 106 -12.77 -7.35 -24.25
N GLN A 107 -13.69 -8.30 -24.42
CA GLN A 107 -13.96 -9.31 -23.40
C GLN A 107 -12.72 -10.17 -23.11
N ARG A 108 -11.97 -10.59 -24.14
CA ARG A 108 -10.70 -11.32 -23.93
C ARG A 108 -9.71 -10.50 -23.12
N LEU A 109 -9.48 -9.24 -23.47
CA LEU A 109 -8.54 -8.36 -22.78
C LEU A 109 -8.97 -8.07 -21.33
N LEU A 110 -10.27 -7.91 -21.07
CA LEU A 110 -10.79 -7.73 -19.71
C LEU A 110 -10.67 -9.01 -18.86
N LEU A 111 -10.77 -10.19 -19.48
CA LEU A 111 -10.62 -11.49 -18.80
C LEU A 111 -9.16 -11.89 -18.61
N SER A 112 -8.26 -11.53 -19.53
CA SER A 112 -6.82 -11.77 -19.42
C SER A 112 -6.12 -10.77 -18.51
N ALA A 113 -6.82 -9.71 -18.09
CA ALA A 113 -6.32 -8.76 -17.11
C ALA A 113 -6.01 -9.51 -15.80
N SER A 114 -4.73 -9.56 -15.45
CA SER A 114 -4.31 -10.19 -14.20
C SER A 114 -4.73 -9.29 -13.05
N LYS A 115 -5.67 -9.78 -12.22
CA LYS A 115 -5.98 -9.20 -10.92
C LYS A 115 -5.03 -9.80 -9.92
N GLU A 116 -4.02 -9.04 -9.53
CA GLU A 116 -3.07 -9.50 -8.53
C GLU A 116 -3.24 -8.69 -7.25
N LYS A 117 -3.21 -9.39 -6.11
CA LYS A 117 -3.26 -8.78 -4.80
C LYS A 117 -1.83 -8.60 -4.28
N LEU A 118 -1.39 -7.36 -4.08
CA LEU A 118 -0.08 -7.06 -3.48
C LEU A 118 0.18 -7.80 -2.14
N PRO A 119 -0.80 -7.96 -1.22
CA PRO A 119 -0.61 -8.71 0.03
C PRO A 119 -0.24 -10.19 -0.16
N GLN A 120 -0.60 -10.81 -1.28
CA GLN A 120 -0.32 -12.23 -1.54
C GLN A 120 1.12 -12.51 -1.99
N ARG A 121 1.88 -11.47 -2.36
CA ARG A 121 3.30 -11.60 -2.73
C ARG A 121 4.25 -11.43 -1.54
N VAL A 122 3.75 -11.01 -0.38
CA VAL A 122 4.54 -10.94 0.85
C VAL A 122 4.92 -12.36 1.27
N ARG A 123 6.21 -12.69 1.27
CA ARG A 123 6.71 -14.01 1.72
C ARG A 123 7.18 -14.01 3.16
N GLU A 124 7.59 -12.84 3.66
CA GLU A 124 8.16 -12.67 5.00
C GLU A 124 8.00 -11.22 5.46
N LEU A 125 7.47 -11.04 6.67
CA LEU A 125 7.46 -9.76 7.38
C LEU A 125 7.94 -9.99 8.82
N GLY A 126 8.92 -9.20 9.24
CA GLY A 126 9.32 -9.08 10.63
C GLY A 126 8.40 -8.15 11.42
N CYS A 127 8.47 -8.25 12.75
CA CYS A 127 7.84 -7.29 13.62
C CYS A 127 8.74 -6.04 13.79
N PRO A 128 8.21 -4.82 13.61
CA PRO A 128 8.95 -3.57 13.85
C PRO A 128 9.10 -3.18 15.34
N GLY A 129 8.55 -3.99 16.26
CA GLY A 129 8.65 -3.78 17.71
C GLY A 129 10.04 -4.12 18.25
N LYS A 130 10.59 -3.26 19.12
CA LYS A 130 11.88 -3.55 19.78
C LYS A 130 11.77 -4.80 20.65
N ARG A 131 12.67 -5.77 20.44
CA ARG A 131 12.73 -7.05 21.18
C ARG A 131 11.46 -7.90 21.07
N CYS A 132 10.78 -7.81 19.92
CA CYS A 132 9.69 -8.72 19.62
C CYS A 132 10.23 -9.95 18.86
N ASP A 133 10.29 -11.10 19.52
CA ASP A 133 10.71 -12.38 18.92
C ASP A 133 9.60 -13.04 18.09
N HIS A 134 8.54 -12.32 17.73
CA HIS A 134 7.55 -12.76 16.73
C HIS A 134 8.14 -12.55 15.32
N TRP A 135 9.14 -13.37 14.98
CA TRP A 135 9.68 -13.46 13.64
C TRP A 135 9.15 -14.74 12.98
N ARG A 136 8.73 -14.62 11.73
CA ARG A 136 8.10 -15.66 10.88
C ARG A 136 6.61 -15.88 11.13
N LEU A 137 5.81 -14.87 10.80
CA LEU A 137 4.51 -15.19 10.24
C LEU A 137 4.76 -15.79 8.84
N LEU A 138 4.34 -17.03 8.62
CA LEU A 138 4.45 -17.75 7.34
C LEU A 138 3.04 -18.25 6.98
N GLY A 139 2.56 -17.93 5.79
CA GLY A 139 1.32 -18.49 5.25
C GLY A 139 0.34 -17.48 4.64
N TYR A 140 -0.81 -17.98 4.23
CA TYR A 140 -1.97 -17.17 3.82
C TYR A 140 -2.38 -16.24 4.97
N HIS A 141 -2.79 -15.00 4.67
CA HIS A 141 -3.13 -13.94 5.65
C HIS A 141 -1.95 -13.33 6.42
N LEU A 142 -0.71 -13.53 5.95
CA LEU A 142 0.49 -12.92 6.53
C LEU A 142 0.31 -11.42 6.83
N TRP A 143 -0.24 -10.69 5.86
CA TRP A 143 -0.49 -9.26 6.01
C TRP A 143 -1.49 -8.93 7.12
N ASP A 144 -2.65 -9.60 7.14
CA ASP A 144 -3.70 -9.34 8.13
C ASP A 144 -3.18 -9.63 9.55
N HIS A 145 -2.48 -10.75 9.72
CA HIS A 145 -1.83 -11.11 10.98
C HIS A 145 -0.74 -10.11 11.39
N HIS A 146 0.06 -9.62 10.45
CA HIS A 146 1.09 -8.61 10.70
C HIS A 146 0.46 -7.30 11.18
N MET A 147 -0.59 -6.82 10.51
CA MET A 147 -1.33 -5.62 10.92
C MET A 147 -2.01 -5.80 12.30
N ASP A 148 -2.61 -6.96 12.57
CA ASP A 148 -3.15 -7.28 13.88
C ASP A 148 -2.10 -7.33 14.99
N HIS A 149 -0.91 -7.82 14.66
CA HIS A 149 0.20 -7.89 15.59
C HIS A 149 0.77 -6.49 15.91
N ILE A 150 0.97 -5.65 14.90
CA ILE A 150 1.38 -4.25 15.09
C ILE A 150 0.35 -3.49 15.92
N ALA A 151 -0.94 -3.68 15.67
CA ALA A 151 -2.00 -3.04 16.46
C ALA A 151 -1.82 -3.30 17.96
N ARG A 152 -1.50 -4.55 18.36
CA ARG A 152 -1.26 -4.90 19.77
C ARG A 152 -0.08 -4.15 20.38
N HIS A 153 0.99 -3.91 19.60
CA HIS A 153 2.11 -3.10 20.07
C HIS A 153 1.71 -1.64 20.30
N LEU A 154 0.92 -1.06 19.39
CA LEU A 154 0.43 0.31 19.49
C LEU A 154 -0.54 0.46 20.68
N GLU A 155 -1.46 -0.48 20.85
CA GLU A 155 -2.37 -0.58 22.00
C GLU A 155 -1.60 -0.70 23.33
N ALA A 156 -0.51 -1.49 23.35
CA ALA A 156 0.35 -1.65 24.52
C ALA A 156 1.35 -0.49 24.72
N SER A 157 1.27 0.57 23.92
CA SER A 157 2.22 1.70 23.93
C SER A 157 3.69 1.27 23.86
N GLN A 158 3.96 0.15 23.19
CA GLN A 158 5.32 -0.34 23.00
C GLN A 158 5.99 0.42 21.86
N PRO A 159 7.30 0.70 21.96
CA PRO A 159 8.01 1.42 20.93
C PRO A 159 8.08 0.57 19.64
N VAL A 160 7.34 1.01 18.63
CA VAL A 160 7.38 0.50 17.27
C VAL A 160 8.08 1.54 16.40
N HIS A 161 9.04 1.11 15.60
CA HIS A 161 9.69 1.96 14.62
C HIS A 161 9.52 1.35 13.24
N PHE A 162 8.70 2.00 12.42
CA PHE A 162 8.49 1.58 11.04
C PHE A 162 9.64 2.07 10.15
N GLY A 163 10.10 1.20 9.28
CA GLY A 163 11.17 1.51 8.34
C GLY A 163 12.57 1.61 8.97
N GLY A 164 13.57 1.77 8.10
CA GLY A 164 14.97 1.86 8.50
C GLY A 164 15.62 0.51 8.88
N PRO A 165 16.78 0.53 9.54
CA PRO A 165 17.60 -0.67 9.77
C PRO A 165 16.94 -1.73 10.65
N GLY A 166 15.97 -1.34 11.49
CA GLY A 166 15.22 -2.24 12.38
C GLY A 166 14.06 -2.97 11.72
N ASP A 167 13.66 -2.56 10.51
CA ASP A 167 12.47 -3.06 9.81
C ASP A 167 12.78 -3.36 8.33
N GLN A 168 13.97 -3.95 8.10
CA GLN A 168 14.51 -4.18 6.75
C GLN A 168 13.64 -5.11 5.91
N SER A 169 12.97 -6.09 6.51
CA SER A 169 12.06 -6.98 5.77
C SER A 169 10.89 -6.20 5.14
N PHE A 170 10.30 -5.28 5.91
CA PHE A 170 9.18 -4.47 5.45
C PHE A 170 9.63 -3.48 4.38
N VAL A 171 10.75 -2.80 4.61
CA VAL A 171 11.35 -1.87 3.64
C VAL A 171 11.71 -2.59 2.33
N LYS A 172 12.35 -3.75 2.42
CA LYS A 172 12.73 -4.55 1.24
C LYS A 172 11.50 -4.96 0.45
N TRP A 173 10.45 -5.44 1.11
CA TRP A 173 9.19 -5.78 0.45
C TRP A 173 8.52 -4.54 -0.18
N ALA A 174 8.40 -3.44 0.56
CA ALA A 174 7.71 -2.24 0.08
C ALA A 174 8.46 -1.54 -1.07
N SER A 175 9.79 -1.69 -1.13
CA SER A 175 10.64 -1.15 -2.21
C SER A 175 10.86 -2.12 -3.38
N ASP A 176 10.35 -3.36 -3.30
CA ASP A 176 10.52 -4.35 -4.36
C ASP A 176 9.92 -3.80 -5.68
N PRO A 177 10.59 -3.91 -6.83
CA PRO A 177 10.08 -3.40 -8.10
C PRO A 177 8.74 -4.00 -8.54
N ASN A 178 8.34 -5.16 -7.99
CA ASN A 178 7.02 -5.75 -8.22
C ASN A 178 5.95 -5.21 -7.27
N VAL A 179 6.33 -4.51 -6.21
CA VAL A 179 5.45 -3.96 -5.16
C VAL A 179 5.39 -2.44 -5.23
N GLY A 180 6.53 -1.77 -5.10
CA GLY A 180 6.69 -0.38 -5.52
C GLY A 180 6.20 0.73 -4.63
N ILE A 181 5.73 0.41 -3.43
CA ILE A 181 5.01 1.34 -2.54
C ILE A 181 5.91 2.51 -2.13
N ILE A 182 7.20 2.25 -1.89
CA ILE A 182 8.18 3.26 -1.50
C ILE A 182 9.38 3.27 -2.44
N ARG A 183 10.01 4.44 -2.60
CA ARG A 183 11.25 4.61 -3.36
C ARG A 183 12.33 5.32 -2.52
N PRO A 184 13.62 5.07 -2.78
CA PRO A 184 14.70 5.80 -2.11
C PRO A 184 14.63 7.30 -2.45
N SER A 185 14.73 8.14 -1.43
CA SER A 185 14.85 9.59 -1.55
C SER A 185 16.28 10.01 -1.21
N GLY A 186 16.85 10.94 -1.98
CA GLY A 186 18.28 11.29 -1.95
C GLY A 186 18.84 11.79 -0.60
N LYS A 187 17.98 12.04 0.39
CA LYS A 187 18.36 12.35 1.77
C LYS A 187 18.08 11.16 2.70
N SER A 188 18.82 10.07 2.52
CA SER A 188 18.86 8.91 3.44
C SER A 188 17.50 8.34 3.89
N GLY A 189 16.45 8.54 3.09
CA GLY A 189 15.07 8.28 3.46
C GLY A 189 14.33 7.53 2.37
N TYR A 190 13.11 7.09 2.70
CA TYR A 190 12.17 6.57 1.73
C TYR A 190 11.06 7.60 1.54
N GLU A 191 10.51 7.67 0.35
CA GLU A 191 9.30 8.43 0.09
C GLU A 191 8.26 7.53 -0.59
N LEU A 192 6.99 7.80 -0.32
CA LEU A 192 5.90 7.14 -1.04
C LEU A 192 6.07 7.38 -2.54
N ASN A 193 5.91 6.31 -3.31
CA ASN A 193 5.92 6.42 -4.74
C ASN A 193 4.60 7.09 -5.19
N PRO A 194 4.62 8.25 -5.89
CA PRO A 194 3.40 8.98 -6.28
C PRO A 194 2.45 8.12 -7.13
N VAL A 195 3.01 7.22 -7.92
CA VAL A 195 2.29 6.22 -8.72
C VAL A 195 1.34 5.38 -7.84
N LEU A 196 1.67 5.23 -6.56
CA LEU A 196 0.88 4.52 -5.56
C LEU A 196 0.26 5.43 -4.49
N GLY A 197 0.60 6.73 -4.44
CA GLY A 197 0.00 7.71 -3.52
C GLY A 197 -0.09 9.13 -4.08
N LEU A 198 -1.30 9.52 -4.49
CA LEU A 198 -1.81 10.90 -4.60
C LEU A 198 -1.02 11.88 -5.49
N ASP A 199 -0.92 11.61 -6.78
CA ASP A 199 -0.98 12.63 -7.83
C ASP A 199 -1.78 12.13 -9.04
N SER A 200 -2.71 12.97 -9.50
CA SER A 200 -3.80 12.61 -10.40
C SER A 200 -3.40 12.45 -11.87
N GLU A 201 -2.11 12.37 -12.24
CA GLU A 201 -1.69 12.57 -13.64
C GLU A 201 -0.52 11.72 -14.18
N SER A 202 -0.06 10.64 -13.56
CA SER A 202 1.00 9.82 -14.19
C SER A 202 0.72 8.31 -14.31
N GLU A 203 0.46 7.91 -15.56
CA GLU A 203 0.40 6.55 -16.06
C GLU A 203 1.82 5.98 -16.21
N ARG A 204 2.24 5.04 -15.35
CA ARG A 204 3.11 3.86 -15.66
C ARG A 204 3.72 3.28 -14.37
N TRP A 205 3.50 1.98 -14.17
CA TRP A 205 4.17 1.14 -13.18
C TRP A 205 4.47 -0.22 -13.82
N PRO A 206 5.68 -0.81 -13.66
CA PRO A 206 6.87 -0.31 -12.96
C PRO A 206 7.71 0.68 -13.81
N PRO A 207 8.69 1.41 -13.22
CA PRO A 207 9.64 2.20 -14.02
C PRO A 207 10.41 1.27 -14.96
N ALA A 208 10.60 1.71 -16.21
CA ALA A 208 11.43 1.01 -17.17
C ALA A 208 12.81 0.70 -16.53
N PRO A 209 13.33 -0.54 -16.67
CA PRO A 209 14.65 -0.87 -16.15
C PRO A 209 15.66 0.15 -16.70
N SER A 210 16.27 0.91 -15.80
CA SER A 210 17.36 1.83 -16.15
C SER A 210 18.58 0.98 -16.50
N GLY A 211 18.71 0.60 -17.77
CA GLY A 211 19.88 -0.14 -18.24
C GLY A 211 19.66 -0.96 -19.49
N LEU A 212 19.68 -0.30 -20.65
CA LEU A 212 20.37 -0.81 -21.84
C LEU A 212 20.83 0.41 -22.65
N GLN A 213 22.11 0.75 -22.45
CA GLN A 213 22.89 1.48 -23.45
C GLN A 213 23.22 0.54 -24.60
#